data_AF-A0A7L4JFE3-F1
#
_entry.id   AF-A0A7L4JFE3-F1
#
_cell.length_a   1.000
_cell.length_b   1.000
_cell.length_c   1.000
_cell.angle_alpha   90.00
_cell.angle_beta   90.00
_cell.angle_gamma   90.00
#
_symmetry.space_group_name_H-M   'P 1'
#
loop_
_entity.id
_entity.type
_entity.pdbx_description
1 polymer ?
#
loop_
_entity_poly.entity_id
_entity_poly.type
_entity_poly.pdbx_seq_one_letter_code
_entity_poly.pdbx_strand_id
1 'polypeptide(L)' 'RRAHAAPGQVATPELTSAMSAPERGAECEACRKVFGSQVALQRHLRFVHRSERRHRCGTCGKAFKKSSHLRNHARTHTG' A
#
# COMPACT_ATOMS: atom_id res chain seq x y z
N ARG A 1 37.50 -10.16 45.91
CA ARG A 1 37.71 -11.61 45.70
C ARG A 1 36.36 -12.30 45.84
N ARG A 2 35.94 -13.06 44.81
CA ARG A 2 34.75 -13.94 44.70
C ARG A 2 33.38 -13.24 44.77
N ALA A 3 32.30 -13.69 44.13
CA ALA A 3 32.02 -14.48 42.93
C ALA A 3 30.49 -14.75 42.97
N HIS A 4 29.80 -14.50 41.85
CA HIS A 4 28.51 -15.07 41.38
C HIS A 4 27.29 -15.17 42.32
N ALA A 5 26.19 -14.53 41.92
CA ALA A 5 24.97 -15.21 41.46
C ALA A 5 23.93 -14.19 40.91
N ALA A 6 23.59 -14.29 39.63
CA ALA A 6 22.29 -13.84 39.12
C ALA A 6 21.27 -14.95 39.44
N PRO A 7 19.98 -14.65 39.63
CA PRO A 7 19.07 -14.67 38.48
C PRO A 7 17.88 -13.70 38.61
N GLY A 8 17.10 -13.56 37.53
CA GLY A 8 15.74 -13.03 37.61
C GLY A 8 15.33 -12.07 36.50
N GLN A 9 15.76 -12.30 35.26
CA GLN A 9 15.08 -11.72 34.12
C GLN A 9 13.70 -12.37 34.01
N VAL A 10 12.67 -11.72 34.54
CA VAL A 10 11.29 -12.03 34.16
C VAL A 10 11.05 -11.44 32.78
N ALA A 11 11.34 -12.24 31.75
CA ALA A 11 10.82 -11.98 30.43
C ALA A 11 9.32 -12.27 30.48
N THR A 12 8.49 -11.24 30.56
CA THR A 12 7.07 -11.33 30.24
C THR A 12 6.92 -11.22 28.73
N PRO A 13 6.53 -12.29 28.01
CA PRO A 13 6.10 -12.17 26.62
C PRO A 13 4.61 -11.81 26.60
N GLU A 14 4.24 -10.60 27.02
CA GLU A 14 2.88 -10.09 26.76
C GLU A 14 2.87 -9.43 25.38
N LEU A 15 3.16 -10.25 24.36
CA LEU A 15 2.70 -10.04 23.01
C LEU A 15 1.17 -10.05 23.10
N THR A 16 0.56 -8.88 23.27
CA THR A 16 -0.88 -8.73 23.07
C THR A 16 -1.17 -9.12 21.64
N SER A 17 -1.49 -10.39 21.51
CA SER A 17 -1.96 -11.07 20.33
C SER A 17 -3.33 -10.49 20.00
N ALA A 18 -3.31 -9.39 19.27
CA ALA A 18 -4.20 -9.26 18.13
C ALA A 18 -3.31 -9.32 16.89
N MET A 19 -2.68 -10.48 16.69
CA MET A 19 -2.51 -10.94 15.32
C MET A 19 -3.94 -11.14 14.82
N SER A 20 -4.57 -10.07 14.33
CA SER A 20 -5.64 -10.22 13.36
C SER A 20 -4.98 -11.04 12.27
N ALA A 21 -5.25 -12.35 12.30
CA ALA A 21 -4.90 -13.24 11.22
C ALA A 21 -5.20 -12.48 9.93
N PRO A 22 -4.34 -12.48 8.92
CA PRO A 22 -4.79 -12.03 7.62
C PRO A 22 -5.95 -12.95 7.27
N GLU A 23 -7.18 -12.47 7.44
CA GLU A 23 -8.41 -13.23 7.26
C GLU A 23 -8.57 -13.46 5.76
N ARG A 24 -7.71 -14.31 5.20
CA ARG A 24 -7.65 -14.74 3.80
C ARG A 24 -7.81 -13.58 2.81
N GLY A 25 -7.38 -12.38 3.23
CA GLY A 25 -7.58 -11.13 2.54
C GLY A 25 -6.30 -10.72 1.85
N ALA A 26 -6.40 -10.43 0.55
CA ALA A 26 -5.32 -9.85 -0.22
C ALA A 26 -5.39 -8.32 -0.05
N GLU A 27 -4.51 -7.75 0.76
CA GLU A 27 -4.41 -6.30 1.00
C GLU A 27 -3.67 -5.60 -0.15
N CYS A 28 -4.18 -4.45 -0.58
CA CYS A 28 -3.44 -3.54 -1.44
C CYS A 28 -2.49 -2.68 -0.62
N GLU A 29 -1.19 -2.87 -0.77
CA GLU A 29 -0.18 -2.08 -0.04
C GLU A 29 -0.22 -0.58 -0.39
N ALA A 30 -0.70 -0.23 -1.59
CA ALA A 30 -0.74 1.16 -2.06
C ALA A 30 -1.91 1.99 -1.47
N CYS A 31 -3.00 1.35 -1.04
CA CYS A 31 -4.15 2.06 -0.45
C CYS A 31 -4.75 1.39 0.79
N ARG A 32 -4.11 0.33 1.29
CA ARG A 32 -4.50 -0.49 2.46
C ARG A 32 -5.91 -1.07 2.37
N LYS A 33 -6.42 -1.28 1.14
CA LYS A 33 -7.74 -1.88 0.91
C LYS A 33 -7.64 -3.40 0.86
N VAL A 34 -8.47 -4.09 1.64
CA VAL A 34 -8.50 -5.55 1.73
C VAL A 34 -9.50 -6.15 0.74
N PHE A 35 -9.11 -7.20 0.03
CA PHE A 35 -9.94 -7.94 -0.91
C PHE A 35 -10.05 -9.41 -0.49
N GLY A 36 -11.23 -10.02 -0.63
CA GLY A 36 -11.43 -11.44 -0.29
C GLY A 36 -10.76 -12.47 -1.22
N SER A 37 -10.02 -12.02 -2.25
CA SER A 37 -9.24 -12.90 -3.11
C SER A 37 -8.07 -12.19 -3.78
N GLN A 38 -7.00 -12.93 -4.08
CA GLN A 38 -5.84 -12.41 -4.80
C GLN A 38 -6.19 -11.94 -6.22
N VAL A 39 -7.18 -12.58 -6.88
CA VAL A 39 -7.67 -12.16 -8.21
C VAL A 39 -8.34 -10.79 -8.14
N ALA A 40 -9.15 -10.54 -7.10
CA ALA A 40 -9.78 -9.25 -6.88
C ALA A 40 -8.74 -8.16 -6.58
N LEU A 41 -7.72 -8.47 -5.77
CA LEU A 41 -6.59 -7.57 -5.53
C LEU A 41 -5.83 -7.27 -6.83
N GLN A 42 -5.46 -8.29 -7.61
CA GLN A 42 -4.70 -8.08 -8.86
C GLN A 42 -5.48 -7.27 -9.89
N ARG A 43 -6.80 -7.48 -9.97
CA ARG A 43 -7.69 -6.64 -10.77
C ARG A 43 -7.66 -5.20 -10.25
N HIS A 44 -7.86 -5.01 -8.95
CA HIS A 44 -7.79 -3.68 -8.34
C HIS A 44 -6.45 -2.99 -8.61
N LEU A 45 -5.33 -3.67 -8.37
CA LEU A 45 -4.00 -3.17 -8.69
C LEU A 45 -3.91 -2.78 -10.16
N ARG A 46 -4.39 -3.61 -11.09
CA ARG A 46 -4.39 -3.32 -12.54
C ARG A 46 -5.24 -2.11 -12.93
N PHE A 47 -6.39 -1.88 -12.31
CA PHE A 47 -7.32 -0.83 -12.72
C PHE A 47 -7.12 0.50 -11.97
N VAL A 48 -6.67 0.43 -10.72
CA VAL A 48 -6.58 1.58 -9.81
C VAL A 48 -5.14 2.07 -9.67
N HIS A 49 -4.18 1.16 -9.51
CA HIS A 49 -2.79 1.51 -9.19
C HIS A 49 -1.84 1.42 -10.38
N ARG A 50 -2.06 0.44 -11.26
CA ARG A 50 -1.39 0.31 -12.54
C ARG A 50 -1.97 1.40 -13.41
N SER A 51 -1.27 2.52 -13.43
CA SER A 51 -1.49 3.64 -14.34
C SER A 51 -1.25 3.20 -15.79
N GLU A 52 -2.04 2.26 -16.32
CA GLU A 52 -2.18 2.02 -17.76
C GLU A 52 -2.75 3.25 -18.48
N ARG A 53 -3.22 4.24 -17.71
CA ARG A 53 -3.16 5.65 -18.09
C ARG A 53 -1.71 6.14 -18.00
N ARG A 54 -0.90 5.74 -18.99
CA ARG A 54 0.52 6.10 -19.15
C ARG A 54 0.78 7.61 -19.07
N HIS A 55 -0.26 8.40 -19.26
CA HIS A 55 -0.21 9.84 -19.40
C HIS A 55 -0.74 10.51 -18.14
N ARG A 56 0.10 10.60 -17.11
CA ARG A 56 -0.18 11.35 -15.89
C ARG A 56 0.25 12.80 -16.06
N CYS A 57 -0.58 13.72 -15.61
CA CYS A 57 -0.23 15.13 -15.51
C CYS A 57 0.77 15.32 -14.39
N GLY A 58 1.92 15.90 -14.69
CA GLY A 58 2.94 16.24 -13.69
C GLY A 58 2.49 17.31 -12.70
N THR A 59 1.58 18.22 -13.12
CA THR A 59 1.11 19.34 -12.29
C THR A 59 0.08 18.93 -11.24
N CYS A 60 -0.92 18.11 -11.61
CA CYS A 60 -2.04 17.77 -10.71
C CYS A 60 -2.20 16.26 -10.46
N GLY A 61 -1.35 15.42 -11.05
CA GLY A 61 -1.40 13.98 -10.87
C GLY A 61 -2.57 13.26 -11.55
N LYS A 62 -3.44 13.96 -12.30
CA LYS A 62 -4.54 13.34 -13.07
C LYS A 62 -4.01 12.42 -14.16
N ALA A 63 -4.58 11.23 -14.29
CA ALA A 63 -4.17 10.24 -15.28
C ALA A 63 -5.15 10.17 -16.46
N PHE A 64 -4.63 10.04 -17.68
CA PHE A 64 -5.40 9.98 -18.93
C PHE A 64 -5.11 8.71 -19.75
N LYS A 65 -6.14 8.18 -20.44
CA LYS A 65 -6.02 6.94 -21.25
C LYS A 65 -5.24 7.16 -22.56
N LYS A 66 -5.19 8.39 -23.06
CA LYS A 66 -4.54 8.78 -24.31
C LYS A 66 -3.62 9.98 -24.09
N SER A 67 -2.48 10.00 -24.77
CA SER A 67 -1.53 11.13 -24.74
C SER A 67 -2.18 12.44 -25.17
N SER A 68 -3.04 12.39 -26.19
CA SER A 68 -3.76 13.56 -26.70
C SER A 68 -4.63 14.23 -25.64
N HIS A 69 -5.30 13.44 -24.78
CA HIS A 69 -6.11 13.97 -23.69
C HIS A 69 -5.26 14.60 -22.59
N LEU A 70 -4.10 13.99 -22.25
CA LEU A 70 -3.16 14.62 -21.33
C LEU A 70 -2.65 15.95 -21.89
N ARG A 71 -2.27 16.00 -23.18
CA ARG A 71 -1.77 17.22 -23.81
C ARG A 71 -2.80 18.34 -23.81
N ASN A 72 -4.07 18.01 -24.11
CA ASN A 72 -5.14 19.00 -24.03
C ASN A 72 -5.39 19.47 -22.59
N HIS A 73 -5.38 18.53 -21.63
CA HIS A 73 -5.50 18.87 -20.22
C HIS A 73 -4.35 19.75 -19.72
N ALA A 74 -3.11 19.52 -20.15
CA ALA A 74 -1.96 20.30 -19.70
C ALA A 74 -2.12 21.80 -20.01
N ARG A 75 -2.81 22.14 -21.11
CA ARG A 75 -3.10 23.53 -21.49
C ARG A 75 -3.99 24.25 -20.47
N THR A 76 -4.78 23.54 -19.67
CA THR A 76 -5.62 24.18 -18.63
C THR A 76 -4.83 24.66 -17.42
N HIS A 77 -3.57 24.26 -17.27
CA HIS A 77 -2.70 24.73 -16.17
C HIS A 77 -1.86 25.95 -16.54
N THR A 78 -1.69 26.21 -17.84
CA THR A 78 -0.91 27.33 -18.37
C THR A 78 -1.83 28.48 -18.84
N GLY A 79 -3.10 28.43 -18.45
CA GLY A 79 -4.06 29.52 -18.67
C GLY A 79 -3.81 30.67 -17.73
#